data_AF-A0A7S4SIR7-F1
#
_entry.id   AF-A0A7S4SIR7-F1
#
_cell.length_a   1.000
_cell.length_b   1.000
_cell.length_c   1.000
_cell.angle_alpha   90.00
_cell.angle_beta   90.00
_cell.angle_gamma   90.00
#
_symmetry.space_group_name_H-M   'P 1'
#
loop_
_entity.id
_entity.type
_entity.pdbx_description
1 polymer ?
#
loop_
_entity_poly.entity_id
_entity_poly.type
_entity_poly.pdbx_seq_one_letter_code
_entity_poly.pdbx_strand_id
1 'polypeptide(L)'
;MPSTPERAIALSILPHITGFSSMFCSGLIVFDIYRDKRKLKKLYHRLLLALSTTDVFTSFTYALSTWPIPSDSPNIFAALGTQATCTAQGFFIQASIATPMYNAMLSIYYLLTVRYGWKENQLKKLEKYFFGIPIVFGLA
;
A
#
# COMPACT_ATOMS: atom_id res chain seq x y z
N MET A 1 5.40 25.67 -13.53
CA MET A 1 6.78 26.00 -13.08
C MET A 1 7.71 25.05 -13.80
N PRO A 2 8.67 25.52 -14.62
CA PRO A 2 9.52 24.61 -15.39
C PRO A 2 10.42 23.86 -14.42
N SER A 3 10.19 22.56 -14.26
CA SER A 3 11.07 21.67 -13.52
C SER A 3 12.41 21.61 -14.24
N THR A 4 13.50 22.02 -13.58
CA THR A 4 14.86 21.76 -14.07
C THR A 4 15.01 20.26 -14.39
N PRO A 5 15.68 19.89 -15.49
CA PRO A 5 15.74 18.50 -15.97
C PRO A 5 16.27 17.53 -14.90
N GLU A 6 17.15 17.99 -14.02
CA GLU A 6 17.70 17.23 -12.89
C GLU A 6 16.63 16.76 -11.90
N ARG A 7 15.62 17.60 -11.62
CA ARG A 7 14.53 17.24 -10.70
C ARG A 7 13.65 16.15 -11.29
N ALA A 8 13.38 16.22 -12.59
CA ALA A 8 12.56 15.23 -13.30
C ALA A 8 13.23 13.84 -13.30
N ILE A 9 14.55 13.80 -13.47
CA ILE A 9 15.33 12.55 -13.41
C ILE A 9 15.32 11.97 -11.99
N ALA A 10 15.54 12.80 -10.97
CA ALA A 10 15.50 12.35 -9.57
C ALA A 10 14.13 11.77 -9.18
N LEU A 11 13.04 12.44 -9.57
CA LEU A 11 11.67 11.98 -9.34
C LEU A 11 11.33 10.66 -10.06
N SER A 12 11.99 10.36 -11.18
CA SER A 12 11.81 9.09 -11.89
C SER A 12 12.59 7.95 -11.23
N ILE A 13 13.84 8.19 -10.81
CA ILE A 13 14.75 7.16 -10.26
C ILE A 13 14.43 6.78 -8.80
N LEU A 14 14.10 7.77 -7.97
CA LEU A 14 13.87 7.56 -6.53
C LEU A 14 12.78 6.50 -6.25
N PRO A 15 11.60 6.51 -6.90
CA PRO A 15 10.54 5.52 -6.67
C PRO A 15 10.94 4.09 -7.04
N HIS A 16 11.87 3.90 -8.00
CA HIS A 16 12.35 2.57 -8.35
C HIS A 16 13.08 1.92 -7.17
N ILE A 17 14.09 2.61 -6.62
CA ILE A 17 14.93 2.06 -5.55
C ILE A 17 14.13 1.87 -4.25
N THR A 18 13.32 2.86 -3.88
CA THR A 18 12.50 2.80 -2.67
C THR A 18 11.37 1.77 -2.81
N GLY A 19 10.75 1.67 -4.00
CA GLY A 19 9.71 0.71 -4.30
C GLY A 19 10.19 -0.74 -4.21
N PHE A 20 11.34 -1.08 -4.81
CA PHE A 20 11.88 -2.44 -4.75
C PHE A 20 12.28 -2.87 -3.34
N SER A 21 12.93 -1.99 -2.59
CA SER A 21 13.33 -2.28 -1.20
C SER A 21 12.12 -2.46 -0.28
N SER A 22 11.11 -1.59 -0.40
CA SER A 22 9.85 -1.73 0.33
C SER A 22 9.12 -3.01 -0.03
N MET A 23 9.03 -3.35 -1.33
CA MET A 23 8.36 -4.57 -1.79
C MET A 23 8.98 -5.83 -1.17
N PHE A 24 10.31 -5.87 -1.05
CA PHE A 24 11.01 -6.99 -0.40
C PHE A 24 10.71 -7.07 1.10
N CYS A 25 10.83 -5.95 1.82
CA CYS A 25 10.54 -5.89 3.25
C CYS A 25 9.08 -6.27 3.57
N SER A 26 8.12 -5.70 2.85
CA SER A 26 6.69 -5.98 3.04
C SER A 26 6.34 -7.42 2.64
N GLY A 27 7.00 -7.97 1.61
CA GLY A 27 6.89 -9.38 1.23
C GLY A 27 7.35 -10.35 2.32
N LEU A 28 8.43 -10.04 3.05
CA LEU A 28 8.90 -10.85 4.17
C LEU A 28 7.89 -10.86 5.34
N ILE A 29 7.22 -9.74 5.62
CA ILE A 29 6.17 -9.66 6.64
C ILE A 29 4.99 -10.56 6.26
N VAL A 30 4.55 -10.47 5.00
CA VAL A 30 3.47 -11.33 4.48
C VAL A 30 3.86 -12.80 4.63
N PHE A 31 5.08 -13.18 4.21
CA PHE A 31 5.57 -14.55 4.32
C PHE A 31 5.63 -15.04 5.77
N ASP A 32 6.13 -14.23 6.71
CA ASP A 32 6.22 -14.57 8.13
C ASP A 32 4.82 -14.80 8.77
N ILE A 33 3.83 -13.99 8.39
CA ILE A 33 2.45 -14.15 8.88
C ILE A 33 1.79 -15.40 8.28
N TYR A 34 1.99 -15.67 6.98
CA TYR A 34 1.45 -16.88 6.34
C TYR A 34 2.08 -18.17 6.88
N ARG A 35 3.35 -18.13 7.26
CA ARG A 35 4.07 -19.28 7.80
C ARG A 35 3.54 -19.73 9.16
N ASP A 36 3.11 -18.81 10.03
CA ASP A 36 2.51 -19.15 11.33
C ASP A 36 0.98 -18.95 11.34
N LYS A 37 0.24 -20.03 11.12
CA LYS A 37 -1.24 -20.02 11.14
C LYS A 37 -1.84 -19.55 12.47
N ARG A 38 -1.09 -19.54 13.59
CA ARG A 38 -1.58 -19.01 14.87
C ARG A 38 -1.62 -17.48 14.85
N LYS A 39 -0.71 -16.83 14.11
CA LYS A 39 -0.71 -15.38 13.89
C LYS A 39 -2.00 -14.97 13.19
N LEU A 40 -2.41 -15.69 12.14
CA LEU A 40 -3.65 -15.43 11.39
C LEU A 40 -4.95 -15.49 12.22
N LYS A 41 -4.93 -16.12 13.41
CA LYS A 41 -6.11 -16.14 14.29
C LYS A 41 -6.35 -14.82 15.03
N LYS A 42 -5.31 -13.97 15.12
CA LYS A 42 -5.38 -12.69 15.82
C LYS A 42 -5.71 -11.57 14.85
N LEU A 43 -6.66 -10.71 15.20
CA LEU A 43 -7.10 -9.60 14.35
C LEU A 43 -5.94 -8.68 13.97
N TYR A 44 -5.04 -8.41 14.92
CA TYR A 44 -3.82 -7.61 14.69
C TYR A 44 -3.01 -8.10 13.48
N HIS A 45 -2.72 -9.40 13.41
CA HIS A 45 -1.90 -9.93 12.32
C HIS A 45 -2.66 -9.96 10.99
N ARG A 46 -4.00 -10.11 11.03
CA ARG A 46 -4.83 -10.02 9.82
C ARG A 46 -4.83 -8.58 9.27
N LEU A 47 -4.91 -7.58 10.14
CA LEU A 47 -4.81 -6.16 9.75
C LEU A 47 -3.41 -5.82 9.24
N LEU A 48 -2.37 -6.30 9.91
CA LEU A 48 -0.99 -6.14 9.46
C LEU A 48 -0.75 -6.82 8.11
N LEU A 49 -1.33 -7.99 7.88
CA LEU A 49 -1.26 -8.68 6.59
C LEU A 49 -1.95 -7.88 5.49
N ALA A 50 -3.15 -7.33 5.73
CA ALA A 50 -3.82 -6.48 4.75
C ALA A 50 -3.02 -5.21 4.44
N LEU A 51 -2.51 -4.54 5.48
CA LEU A 51 -1.61 -3.39 5.34
C LEU A 51 -0.39 -3.72 4.48
N SER A 52 0.35 -4.79 4.81
CA SER A 52 1.55 -5.16 4.05
C SER A 52 1.22 -5.66 2.64
N THR A 53 0.06 -6.27 2.44
CA THR A 53 -0.39 -6.69 1.10
C THR A 53 -0.69 -5.47 0.23
N THR A 54 -1.42 -4.48 0.73
CA THR A 54 -1.66 -3.22 0.00
C THR A 54 -0.35 -2.47 -0.24
N ASP A 55 0.58 -2.51 0.71
CA ASP A 55 1.90 -1.90 0.58
C ASP A 55 2.75 -2.56 -0.50
N VAL A 56 2.74 -3.89 -0.65
CA VAL A 56 3.41 -4.59 -1.76
C VAL A 56 2.87 -4.13 -3.12
N PHE A 57 1.55 -4.06 -3.28
CA PHE A 57 0.93 -3.58 -4.54
C PHE A 57 1.26 -2.12 -4.82
N THR A 58 1.24 -1.30 -3.78
CA THR A 58 1.56 0.13 -3.85
C THR A 58 3.02 0.32 -4.25
N SER A 59 3.95 -0.37 -3.59
CA SER A 59 5.38 -0.32 -3.87
C SER A 59 5.71 -0.87 -5.25
N PHE A 60 4.99 -1.89 -5.75
CA PHE A 60 5.11 -2.32 -7.14
C PHE A 60 4.67 -1.23 -8.12
N THR A 61 3.57 -0.55 -7.83
CA THR A 61 3.03 0.54 -8.67
C THR A 61 3.99 1.75 -8.70
N TYR A 62 4.60 2.08 -7.56
CA TYR A 62 5.65 3.11 -7.47
C TYR A 62 6.96 2.66 -8.10
N ALA A 63 7.34 1.38 -8.00
CA ALA A 63 8.51 0.83 -8.66
C ALA A 63 8.37 0.84 -10.19
N LEU A 64 7.14 0.87 -10.73
CA LEU A 64 6.91 1.12 -12.15
C LEU A 64 7.10 2.60 -12.52
N SER A 65 6.87 3.53 -11.58
CA SER A 65 7.15 4.97 -11.71
C SER A 65 6.72 5.54 -13.07
N THR A 66 7.66 5.95 -13.92
CA THR A 66 7.37 6.57 -15.23
C THR A 66 7.18 5.56 -16.37
N TRP A 67 7.41 4.27 -16.15
CA TRP A 67 7.29 3.22 -17.18
C TRP A 67 5.87 3.11 -17.77
N PRO A 68 4.76 3.16 -16.98
CA PRO A 68 3.40 2.96 -17.50
C PRO A 68 2.86 4.14 -18.32
N ILE A 69 3.59 5.24 -18.41
CA ILE A 69 3.19 6.47 -19.09
C ILE A 69 3.28 6.28 -20.61
N PRO A 70 2.31 6.81 -21.41
CA PRO A 70 2.33 6.71 -22.87
C PRO A 70 3.64 7.26 -23.46
N SER A 71 4.24 6.50 -24.39
CA SER A 71 5.46 6.89 -25.12
C SER A 71 5.35 8.23 -25.86
N ASP A 72 4.13 8.63 -26.20
CA ASP A 72 3.84 9.84 -26.98
C ASP A 72 3.80 11.12 -26.11
N SER A 73 4.10 11.00 -24.81
CA SER A 73 4.03 12.11 -23.85
C SER A 73 5.31 12.96 -23.90
N PRO A 74 5.25 14.25 -24.31
CA PRO A 74 6.44 15.10 -24.37
C PRO A 74 6.97 15.41 -22.96
N ASN A 75 8.30 15.44 -22.82
CA ASN A 75 9.05 15.77 -21.58
C ASN A 75 8.99 14.74 -20.43
N ILE A 76 8.72 13.47 -20.70
CA ILE A 76 8.73 12.41 -19.67
C ILE A 76 9.86 11.41 -19.95
N PHE A 77 10.77 11.24 -18.99
CA PHE A 77 11.88 10.29 -19.10
C PHE A 77 11.39 8.86 -18.81
N ALA A 78 11.78 7.91 -19.66
CA ALA A 78 11.43 6.49 -19.57
C ALA A 78 9.93 6.13 -19.71
N ALA A 79 9.15 6.91 -20.47
CA ALA A 79 7.78 6.55 -20.86
C ALA A 79 7.79 5.46 -21.95
N LEU A 80 7.36 4.26 -21.60
CA LEU A 80 7.36 3.06 -22.46
C LEU A 80 5.98 2.37 -22.51
N GLY A 81 4.97 2.97 -21.87
CA GLY A 81 3.65 2.39 -21.67
C GLY A 81 2.59 2.91 -22.64
N THR A 82 1.34 2.71 -22.27
CA THR A 82 0.14 3.13 -23.01
C THR A 82 -0.80 3.92 -22.10
N GLN A 83 -1.81 4.58 -22.67
CA GLN A 83 -2.83 5.26 -21.86
C GLN A 83 -3.54 4.30 -20.89
N ALA A 84 -3.76 3.05 -21.31
CA ALA A 84 -4.38 2.03 -20.47
C ALA A 84 -3.53 1.69 -19.23
N THR A 85 -2.21 1.55 -19.39
CA THR A 85 -1.31 1.27 -18.26
C THR A 85 -1.18 2.47 -17.32
N CYS A 86 -1.24 3.69 -17.86
CA CYS A 86 -1.27 4.91 -17.05
C CYS A 86 -2.56 5.02 -16.22
N THR A 87 -3.73 4.72 -16.80
CA THR A 87 -4.99 4.70 -16.06
C THR A 87 -5.01 3.61 -14.99
N ALA A 88 -4.49 2.42 -15.30
CA ALA A 88 -4.35 1.34 -14.34
C ALA A 88 -3.43 1.75 -13.17
N GLN A 89 -2.28 2.36 -13.46
CA GLN A 89 -1.37 2.87 -12.43
C GLN A 89 -2.06 3.89 -11.51
N GLY A 90 -2.80 4.84 -12.09
CA GLY A 90 -3.56 5.84 -11.33
C GLY A 90 -4.58 5.20 -10.38
N PHE A 91 -5.29 4.16 -10.82
CA PHE A 91 -6.23 3.41 -9.97
C PHE A 91 -5.52 2.75 -8.77
N PHE A 92 -4.37 2.11 -8.98
CA PHE A 92 -3.62 1.48 -7.88
C PHE A 92 -3.02 2.51 -6.91
N ILE A 93 -2.59 3.68 -7.41
CA ILE A 93 -2.13 4.78 -6.56
C ILE A 93 -3.30 5.31 -5.71
N GLN A 94 -4.49 5.47 -6.27
CA GLN A 94 -5.68 5.86 -5.50
C GLN A 94 -6.00 4.82 -4.41
N ALA A 95 -5.96 3.53 -4.78
CA ALA A 95 -6.18 2.43 -3.84
C ALA A 95 -5.15 2.37 -2.70
N SER A 96 -3.96 2.97 -2.88
CA SER A 96 -2.94 3.05 -1.83
C SER A 96 -3.36 3.85 -0.59
N ILE A 97 -4.41 4.67 -0.69
CA ILE A 97 -5.03 5.38 0.46
C ILE A 97 -5.55 4.39 1.51
N ALA A 98 -5.83 3.14 1.14
CA ALA A 98 -6.18 2.09 2.09
C ALA A 98 -5.04 1.83 3.11
N THR A 99 -3.77 2.00 2.74
CA THR A 99 -2.61 1.75 3.61
C THR A 99 -2.60 2.63 4.86
N PRO A 100 -2.62 3.98 4.80
CA PRO A 100 -2.70 4.81 6.00
C PRO A 100 -3.98 4.56 6.79
N MET A 101 -5.09 4.18 6.14
CA MET A 101 -6.33 3.86 6.82
C MET A 101 -6.23 2.56 7.63
N TYR A 102 -5.57 1.52 7.10
CA TYR A 102 -5.24 0.31 7.86
C TYR A 102 -4.31 0.60 9.05
N ASN A 103 -3.39 1.55 8.89
CA ASN A 103 -2.54 1.99 10.00
C ASN A 103 -3.34 2.73 11.10
N ALA A 104 -4.33 3.55 10.72
CA ALA A 104 -5.26 4.16 11.66
C ALA A 104 -6.11 3.10 12.39
N MET A 105 -6.57 2.07 11.67
CA MET A 105 -7.29 0.93 12.24
C MET A 105 -6.43 0.14 13.25
N LEU A 106 -5.15 -0.05 12.96
CA LEU A 106 -4.20 -0.65 13.91
C LEU A 106 -4.02 0.22 15.16
N SER A 107 -3.96 1.54 15.00
CA SER A 107 -3.88 2.47 16.14
C SER A 107 -5.12 2.37 17.04
N ILE A 108 -6.32 2.27 16.46
CA ILE A 108 -7.57 2.03 17.19
C ILE A 108 -7.54 0.66 17.87
N TYR A 109 -7.04 -0.39 17.20
CA TYR A 109 -6.86 -1.71 17.80
C TYR A 109 -5.96 -1.64 19.04
N TYR A 110 -4.82 -0.93 18.98
CA TYR A 110 -3.94 -0.75 20.12
C TYR A 110 -4.62 0.02 21.26
N LEU A 111 -5.38 1.07 20.95
CA LEU A 111 -6.14 1.79 21.96
C LEU A 111 -7.14 0.88 22.68
N LEU A 112 -7.93 0.09 21.94
CA LEU A 112 -8.93 -0.82 22.49
C LEU A 112 -8.31 -1.95 23.31
N THR A 113 -7.17 -2.49 22.87
CA THR A 113 -6.50 -3.58 23.58
C THR A 113 -5.73 -3.11 24.81
N VAL A 114 -4.95 -2.02 24.68
CA VAL A 114 -4.05 -1.55 25.75
C VAL A 114 -4.81 -0.72 26.79
N ARG A 115 -5.64 0.24 26.36
CA ARG A 115 -6.34 1.15 27.30
C ARG A 115 -7.63 0.54 27.81
N TYR A 116 -8.42 -0.06 26.93
CA TYR A 116 -9.74 -0.59 27.28
C TYR A 116 -9.74 -2.09 27.62
N GLY A 117 -8.61 -2.79 27.45
CA GLY A 117 -8.48 -4.21 27.82
C GLY A 117 -9.36 -5.14 27.00
N TRP A 118 -9.75 -4.77 25.78
CA TRP A 118 -10.65 -5.56 24.96
C TRP A 118 -10.05 -6.91 24.56
N LYS A 119 -10.85 -7.97 24.67
CA LYS A 119 -10.48 -9.33 24.25
C LYS A 119 -10.75 -9.53 22.75
N GLU A 120 -10.01 -10.46 22.14
CA GLU A 120 -10.15 -10.88 20.73
C GLU A 120 -11.60 -11.12 20.29
N ASN A 121 -12.43 -11.75 21.14
CA ASN A 121 -13.84 -12.03 20.79
C ASN A 121 -14.68 -10.77 20.59
N GLN A 122 -14.38 -9.67 21.29
CA GLN A 122 -15.07 -8.39 21.07
C GLN A 122 -14.56 -7.70 19.82
N LEU A 123 -13.25 -7.75 19.59
CA LEU A 123 -12.60 -7.16 18.41
C LEU A 123 -13.04 -7.85 17.11
N LYS A 124 -13.25 -9.16 17.12
CA LYS A 124 -13.80 -9.92 15.98
C LYS A 124 -15.16 -9.42 15.51
N LYS A 125 -15.98 -8.85 16.40
CA LYS A 125 -17.26 -8.24 15.98
C LYS A 125 -17.05 -6.97 15.17
N LEU A 126 -15.97 -6.23 15.45
CA LEU A 126 -15.60 -5.02 14.73
C LEU A 126 -14.74 -5.30 13.48
N GLU A 127 -14.30 -6.54 13.29
CA GLU A 127 -13.44 -6.95 12.17
C GLU A 127 -13.95 -6.44 10.81
N LYS A 128 -15.25 -6.57 10.55
CA LYS A 128 -15.88 -6.09 9.31
C LYS A 128 -15.68 -4.59 9.09
N TYR A 129 -15.70 -3.78 10.14
CA TYR A 129 -15.47 -2.33 10.05
C TYR A 129 -13.98 -2.03 9.84
N PHE A 130 -13.09 -2.73 10.56
CA PHE A 130 -11.64 -2.55 10.41
C PHE A 130 -11.13 -2.87 9.01
N PHE A 131 -11.75 -3.81 8.29
CA PHE A 131 -11.41 -4.11 6.89
C PHE A 131 -12.28 -3.32 5.89
N GLY A 132 -13.56 -3.12 6.19
CA GLY A 132 -14.49 -2.46 5.28
C GLY A 132 -14.16 -0.97 5.06
N ILE A 133 -13.85 -0.23 6.13
CA ILE A 133 -13.59 1.21 6.04
C ILE A 133 -12.36 1.52 5.15
N PRO A 134 -11.18 0.88 5.35
CA PRO A 134 -10.03 1.10 4.48
C PRO A 134 -10.28 0.78 3.01
N ILE A 135 -11.03 -0.29 2.71
CA ILE A 135 -11.32 -0.70 1.33
C ILE A 135 -12.28 0.29 0.67
N VAL A 136 -13.34 0.70 1.36
CA VAL A 136 -14.29 1.67 0.82
C VAL A 136 -13.60 3.01 0.54
N PHE A 137 -12.73 3.48 1.44
CA PHE A 137 -11.98 4.72 1.21
C PHE A 137 -10.89 4.59 0.13
N GLY A 138 -10.28 3.42 -0.03
CA GLY A 138 -9.31 3.20 -1.12
C GLY A 138 -9.98 3.11 -2.50
N LEU A 139 -11.25 2.73 -2.56
CA LEU A 139 -12.01 2.61 -3.81
C LEU A 139 -12.88 3.84 -4.12
N ALA A 140 -13.02 4.77 -3.18
CA ALA A 140 -13.76 6.02 -3.33
C ALA A 140 -12.89 7.15 -3.89
#